data_AF-A0A924JQL9-F1
#
_entry.id   AF-A0A924JQL9-F1
#
_cell.length_a   1.000
_cell.length_b   1.000
_cell.length_c   1.000
_cell.angle_alpha   90.00
_cell.angle_beta   90.00
_cell.angle_gamma   90.00
#
_symmetry.space_group_name_H-M   'P 1'
#
loop_
_entity.id
_entity.type
_entity.pdbx_description
1 polymer ?
#
loop_
_entity_poly.entity_id
_entity_poly.type
_entity_poly.pdbx_seq_one_letter_code
_entity_poly.pdbx_strand_id
1 'polypeptide(L)'
;MTSGEIRQQFLDFFKSKGHQIVPSAPIVVKNDPTLLFTNAGMNQFKDYFLGNRNPEHTRIADTQKCLRVSGKHNDLEEVGVDTYHHTMFEMLGNWSFGDYFKKEAIAWSWELLTEVYKLDKNRLYVTIFEGDAKEGLPKDEEAFTEWKKVIAEYRILLGNKKDNFWEMGETGPCGPCTEIHVDCRTDEERKAVDGATLVNNDHPQMIEIWNNVFMQFNRLKDGSLQPLPSQHVDTGMGFERLVRVIQQKTSNYDTDVFTGTIAAIENITNKKYDYSDSKKAIAFRVLADHIRAISFTIADGQLPSNTGAGYVIRRILRRAVRYYYSYLDYKQPLLHQLLPTLAKQFENVFPELI
;
A
#
# COMPACT_ATOMS: atom_id res chain seq x y z
N MET A 1 -16.69 -10.03 3.90
CA MET A 1 -15.95 -10.42 2.68
C MET A 1 -14.57 -10.87 3.08
N THR A 2 -14.10 -11.95 2.47
CA THR A 2 -12.72 -12.43 2.60
C THR A 2 -11.77 -11.50 1.84
N SER A 3 -10.49 -11.52 2.20
CA SER A 3 -9.42 -10.84 1.48
C SER A 3 -9.42 -11.18 -0.03
N GLY A 4 -9.60 -12.46 -0.39
CA GLY A 4 -9.73 -12.90 -1.78
C GLY A 4 -10.88 -12.23 -2.52
N GLU A 5 -12.07 -12.18 -1.93
CA GLU A 5 -13.24 -11.49 -2.50
C GLU A 5 -13.02 -9.99 -2.65
N ILE A 6 -12.41 -9.34 -1.64
CA ILE A 6 -12.12 -7.90 -1.66
C ILE A 6 -11.17 -7.58 -2.83
N ARG A 7 -10.09 -8.34 -2.98
CA ARG A 7 -9.15 -8.16 -4.10
C ARG A 7 -9.85 -8.34 -5.45
N GLN A 8 -10.64 -9.40 -5.61
CA GLN A 8 -11.32 -9.68 -6.87
C GLN A 8 -12.36 -8.59 -7.21
N GLN A 9 -13.10 -8.08 -6.22
CA GLN A 9 -14.04 -6.98 -6.43
C GLN A 9 -13.35 -5.69 -6.90
N PHE A 10 -12.16 -5.36 -6.38
CA PHE A 10 -11.37 -4.24 -6.90
C PHE A 10 -11.05 -4.41 -8.39
N LEU A 11 -10.53 -5.58 -8.76
CA LEU A 11 -10.12 -5.87 -10.14
C LEU A 11 -11.34 -5.89 -11.07
N ASP A 12 -12.44 -6.52 -10.67
CA ASP A 12 -13.66 -6.58 -11.46
C ASP A 12 -14.32 -5.21 -11.61
N PHE A 13 -14.29 -4.38 -10.57
CA PHE A 13 -14.78 -3.01 -10.62
C PHE A 13 -14.02 -2.20 -11.68
N PHE A 14 -12.69 -2.18 -11.63
CA PHE A 14 -11.92 -1.41 -12.61
C PHE A 14 -11.97 -2.03 -14.01
N LYS A 15 -12.04 -3.36 -14.12
CA LYS A 15 -12.32 -4.02 -15.40
C LYS A 15 -13.65 -3.54 -16.00
N SER A 16 -14.69 -3.36 -15.19
CA SER A 16 -15.98 -2.81 -15.63
C SER A 16 -15.90 -1.34 -16.08
N LYS A 17 -14.89 -0.58 -15.63
CA LYS A 17 -14.59 0.80 -16.07
C LYS A 17 -13.63 0.85 -17.29
N GLY A 18 -13.31 -0.31 -17.86
CA GLY A 18 -12.49 -0.44 -19.06
C GLY A 18 -10.98 -0.53 -18.79
N HIS A 19 -10.56 -0.78 -17.55
CA HIS A 19 -9.15 -1.01 -17.24
C HIS A 19 -8.73 -2.42 -17.64
N GLN A 20 -7.59 -2.52 -18.32
CA GLN A 20 -6.93 -3.80 -18.52
C GLN A 20 -6.34 -4.28 -17.19
N ILE A 21 -6.69 -5.51 -16.80
CA ILE A 21 -6.06 -6.14 -15.64
C ILE A 21 -4.72 -6.75 -16.05
N VAL A 22 -3.65 -6.34 -15.39
CA VAL A 22 -2.29 -6.80 -15.68
C VAL A 22 -1.69 -7.50 -14.45
N PRO A 23 -0.73 -8.42 -14.63
CA PRO A 23 -0.05 -9.04 -13.51
C PRO A 23 0.85 -8.02 -12.79
N SER A 24 1.07 -8.27 -11.50
CA SER A 24 2.06 -7.57 -10.69
C SER A 24 3.46 -7.74 -11.29
N ALA A 25 4.23 -6.65 -11.32
CA ALA A 25 5.66 -6.71 -11.61
C ALA A 25 6.43 -7.43 -10.48
N PRO A 26 7.61 -7.99 -10.76
CA PRO A 26 8.49 -8.56 -9.73
C PRO A 26 8.87 -7.54 -8.65
N ILE A 27 9.12 -8.02 -7.43
CA ILE A 27 9.61 -7.20 -6.30
C ILE A 27 10.98 -6.59 -6.63
N VAL A 28 11.82 -7.28 -7.40
CA VAL A 28 13.16 -6.81 -7.76
C VAL A 28 13.21 -6.45 -9.24
N VAL A 29 13.37 -5.15 -9.52
CA VAL A 29 13.51 -4.63 -10.87
C VAL A 29 14.99 -4.67 -11.27
N LYS A 30 15.39 -5.65 -12.09
CA LYS A 30 16.79 -5.80 -12.52
C LYS A 30 17.32 -4.64 -13.38
N ASN A 31 16.41 -3.87 -13.98
CA ASN A 31 16.73 -2.86 -15.01
C ASN A 31 16.56 -1.40 -14.54
N ASP A 32 16.23 -1.14 -13.27
CA ASP A 32 16.19 0.22 -12.73
C ASP A 32 17.26 0.38 -11.64
N PRO A 33 18.42 0.99 -11.96
CA PRO A 33 19.49 1.20 -10.98
C PRO A 33 19.10 2.20 -9.88
N THR A 34 17.98 2.92 -10.02
CA THR A 34 17.49 3.89 -9.04
C THR A 34 16.52 3.29 -8.02
N LEU A 35 16.07 2.05 -8.23
CA LEU A 35 15.07 1.39 -7.40
C LEU A 35 15.55 0.01 -6.94
N LEU A 36 15.76 -0.16 -5.64
CA LEU A 36 16.21 -1.46 -5.10
C LEU A 36 15.09 -2.51 -5.11
N PHE A 37 13.86 -2.07 -4.86
CA PHE A 37 12.67 -2.91 -4.80
C PHE A 37 11.44 -2.13 -5.30
N THR A 38 10.52 -2.81 -5.96
CA THR A 38 9.21 -2.27 -6.32
C THR A 38 8.48 -1.83 -5.06
N ASN A 39 8.26 -0.53 -4.90
CA ASN A 39 7.70 0.10 -3.71
C ASN A 39 6.26 0.63 -3.92
N ALA A 40 5.80 0.65 -5.17
CA ALA A 40 4.47 1.08 -5.61
C ALA A 40 4.10 0.41 -6.96
N GLY A 41 2.80 0.31 -7.25
CA GLY A 41 2.31 -0.22 -8.54
C GLY A 41 2.78 0.58 -9.75
N MET A 42 2.96 1.88 -9.60
CA MET A 42 3.39 2.79 -10.67
C MET A 42 4.79 2.50 -11.25
N ASN A 43 5.64 1.77 -10.53
CA ASN A 43 7.05 1.61 -10.90
C ASN A 43 7.22 0.95 -12.29
N GLN A 44 6.38 -0.04 -12.62
CA GLN A 44 6.41 -0.72 -13.93
C GLN A 44 5.89 0.15 -15.09
N PHE A 45 5.23 1.27 -14.78
CA PHE A 45 4.62 2.18 -15.76
C PHE A 45 5.36 3.52 -15.88
N LYS A 46 6.53 3.65 -15.24
CA LYS A 46 7.35 4.88 -15.24
C LYS A 46 7.54 5.48 -16.63
N ASP A 47 7.87 4.65 -17.62
CA ASP A 47 8.11 5.11 -19.00
C ASP A 47 6.84 5.57 -19.73
N TYR A 48 5.66 5.11 -19.30
CA TYR A 48 4.39 5.60 -19.84
C TYR A 48 4.09 7.01 -19.33
N PHE A 49 4.32 7.29 -18.04
CA PHE A 49 4.15 8.63 -17.47
C PHE A 49 5.11 9.64 -18.07
N LEU A 50 6.36 9.23 -18.34
CA LEU A 50 7.38 10.11 -18.93
C LEU A 50 7.17 10.34 -20.43
N GLY A 51 6.29 9.58 -21.09
CA GLY A 51 6.13 9.60 -22.55
C GLY A 51 7.30 8.95 -23.31
N ASN A 52 8.15 8.18 -22.63
CA ASN A 52 9.26 7.45 -23.25
C ASN A 52 8.78 6.22 -24.04
N ARG A 53 7.62 5.66 -23.66
CA ARG A 53 6.98 4.54 -24.33
C ARG A 53 5.46 4.77 -24.38
N ASN A 54 4.85 4.40 -25.49
CA ASN A 54 3.39 4.43 -25.60
C ASN A 54 2.78 3.27 -24.78
N PRO A 55 1.74 3.54 -23.96
CA PRO A 55 1.04 2.49 -23.24
C PRO A 55 0.26 1.60 -24.22
N GLU A 56 0.30 0.28 -24.01
CA GLU A 56 -0.52 -0.67 -24.78
C GLU A 56 -2.02 -0.50 -24.48
N HIS A 57 -2.33 -0.13 -23.25
CA HIS A 57 -3.67 0.21 -22.78
C HIS A 57 -3.61 1.51 -22.00
N THR A 58 -4.51 2.46 -22.31
CA THR A 58 -4.56 3.76 -21.64
C THR A 58 -5.15 3.69 -20.23
N ARG A 59 -5.79 2.57 -19.86
CA ARG A 59 -6.34 2.30 -18.53
C ARG A 59 -5.87 0.92 -18.06
N ILE A 60 -5.25 0.86 -16.88
CA ILE A 60 -4.70 -0.38 -16.31
C ILE A 60 -5.06 -0.48 -14.83
N ALA A 61 -5.34 -1.68 -14.32
CA ALA A 61 -5.45 -1.93 -12.89
C ALA A 61 -4.77 -3.24 -12.50
N ASP A 62 -4.23 -3.30 -11.29
CA ASP A 62 -3.59 -4.52 -10.76
C ASP A 62 -3.65 -4.60 -9.22
N THR A 63 -2.99 -5.64 -8.72
CA THR A 63 -2.57 -5.74 -7.32
C THR A 63 -1.06 -5.97 -7.29
N GLN A 64 -0.29 -4.94 -6.95
CA GLN A 64 1.17 -4.98 -6.97
C GLN A 64 1.74 -5.49 -5.64
N LYS A 65 2.67 -6.46 -5.70
CA LYS A 65 3.55 -6.80 -4.59
C LYS A 65 4.55 -5.65 -4.33
N CYS A 66 4.43 -4.97 -3.21
CA CYS A 66 5.34 -3.87 -2.84
C CYS A 66 6.25 -4.29 -1.69
N LEU A 67 7.51 -3.85 -1.70
CA LEU A 67 8.46 -4.05 -0.60
C LEU A 67 9.10 -2.73 -0.15
N ARG A 68 8.82 -2.30 1.09
CA ARG A 68 9.30 -1.03 1.69
C ARG A 68 10.26 -1.27 2.84
N VAL A 69 11.54 -1.46 2.51
CA VAL A 69 12.60 -1.86 3.47
C VAL A 69 13.90 -1.09 3.28
N SER A 70 13.88 -0.05 2.45
CA SER A 70 15.06 0.76 2.10
C SER A 70 14.67 2.07 1.42
N GLY A 71 15.55 3.07 1.47
CA GLY A 71 15.36 4.34 0.76
C GLY A 71 14.31 5.23 1.43
N LYS A 72 13.61 6.04 0.63
CA LYS A 72 12.59 7.01 1.09
C LYS A 72 11.42 6.35 1.84
N HIS A 73 11.06 5.12 1.47
CA HIS A 73 9.96 4.36 2.07
C HIS A 73 10.53 3.09 2.73
N ASN A 74 10.74 3.14 4.05
CA ASN A 74 11.36 2.05 4.81
C ASN A 74 10.62 1.81 6.13
N ASP A 75 9.83 0.75 6.15
CA ASP A 75 8.94 0.43 7.27
C ASP A 75 9.51 -0.70 8.16
N LEU A 76 10.74 -1.15 7.91
CA LEU A 76 11.30 -2.37 8.50
C LEU A 76 11.32 -2.38 10.04
N GLU A 77 11.60 -1.24 10.67
CA GLU A 77 11.70 -1.16 12.13
C GLU A 77 10.31 -1.14 12.80
N GLU A 78 9.29 -0.59 12.12
CA GLU A 78 7.90 -0.53 12.60
C GLU A 78 7.19 -1.88 12.51
N VAL A 79 7.61 -2.73 11.56
CA VAL A 79 7.00 -4.04 11.30
C VAL A 79 6.96 -4.89 12.56
N GLY A 80 5.71 -5.22 12.94
CA GLY A 80 5.35 -6.02 14.10
C GLY A 80 5.29 -5.23 15.40
N VAL A 81 5.90 -4.04 15.49
CA VAL A 81 5.74 -3.13 16.63
C VAL A 81 4.35 -2.51 16.55
N ASP A 82 4.00 -1.91 15.41
CA ASP A 82 2.62 -1.52 15.14
C ASP A 82 1.81 -2.65 14.48
N THR A 83 0.58 -2.31 14.13
CA THR A 83 -0.42 -3.23 13.59
C THR A 83 -0.79 -2.96 12.13
N TYR A 84 -0.10 -2.04 11.44
CA TYR A 84 -0.52 -1.55 10.12
C TYR A 84 0.61 -1.29 9.10
N HIS A 85 1.87 -1.37 9.50
CA HIS A 85 3.02 -1.40 8.59
C HIS A 85 3.52 -2.82 8.34
N HIS A 86 3.99 -3.03 7.11
CA HIS A 86 4.46 -4.30 6.58
C HIS A 86 5.74 -4.07 5.79
N THR A 87 6.64 -5.05 5.77
CA THR A 87 7.76 -5.00 4.81
C THR A 87 7.21 -5.21 3.41
N MET A 88 6.42 -6.27 3.23
CA MET A 88 5.74 -6.61 1.98
C MET A 88 4.23 -6.48 2.15
N PHE A 89 3.59 -5.77 1.22
CA PHE A 89 2.15 -5.58 1.18
C PHE A 89 1.65 -5.58 -0.26
N GLU A 90 0.34 -5.65 -0.43
CA GLU A 90 -0.30 -5.53 -1.73
C GLU A 90 -0.85 -4.11 -1.92
N MET A 91 -0.49 -3.49 -3.03
CA MET A 91 -1.04 -2.21 -3.46
C MET A 91 -2.06 -2.46 -4.56
N LEU A 92 -3.34 -2.24 -4.28
CA LEU A 92 -4.38 -2.21 -5.30
C LEU A 92 -4.29 -0.89 -6.05
N GLY A 93 -3.98 -0.93 -7.35
CA GLY A 93 -3.75 0.27 -8.14
C GLY A 93 -4.58 0.33 -9.41
N ASN A 94 -4.95 1.55 -9.80
CA ASN A 94 -5.54 1.85 -11.10
C ASN A 94 -4.85 3.06 -11.73
N TRP A 95 -4.64 3.00 -13.03
CA TRP A 95 -3.88 3.99 -13.78
C TRP A 95 -4.64 4.52 -14.99
N SER A 96 -4.42 5.81 -15.25
CA SER A 96 -4.82 6.49 -16.49
C SER A 96 -3.58 7.03 -17.17
N PHE A 97 -3.33 6.62 -18.40
CA PHE A 97 -2.24 7.13 -19.22
C PHE A 97 -2.77 8.09 -20.29
N GLY A 98 -2.99 9.37 -19.91
CA GLY A 98 -3.44 10.40 -20.84
C GLY A 98 -4.91 10.25 -21.26
N ASP A 99 -5.73 9.60 -20.44
CA ASP A 99 -7.13 9.29 -20.75
C ASP A 99 -8.10 10.05 -19.85
N TYR A 100 -8.41 9.53 -18.65
CA TYR A 100 -9.20 10.22 -17.63
C TYR A 100 -8.32 10.89 -16.58
N PHE A 101 -8.89 11.80 -15.79
CA PHE A 101 -8.15 12.53 -14.76
C PHE A 101 -8.93 12.61 -13.44
N LYS A 102 -8.91 13.75 -12.74
CA LYS A 102 -9.40 13.86 -11.35
C LYS A 102 -10.87 13.51 -11.19
N LYS A 103 -11.72 13.99 -12.10
CA LYS A 103 -13.17 13.79 -12.04
C LYS A 103 -13.54 12.31 -11.96
N GLU A 104 -13.09 11.50 -12.92
CA GLU A 104 -13.38 10.07 -12.94
C GLU A 104 -12.65 9.32 -11.83
N ALA A 105 -11.39 9.67 -11.55
CA ALA A 105 -10.61 9.04 -10.49
C ALA A 105 -11.31 9.16 -9.12
N ILE A 106 -11.71 10.38 -8.75
CA ILE A 106 -12.39 10.67 -7.47
C ILE A 106 -13.77 9.99 -7.44
N ALA A 107 -14.54 10.08 -8.53
CA ALA A 107 -15.87 9.48 -8.60
C ALA A 107 -15.82 7.95 -8.45
N TRP A 108 -14.88 7.27 -9.12
CA TRP A 108 -14.73 5.82 -9.04
C TRP A 108 -14.15 5.35 -7.71
N SER A 109 -13.20 6.10 -7.14
CA SER A 109 -12.69 5.79 -5.80
C SER A 109 -13.80 5.88 -4.75
N TRP A 110 -14.67 6.90 -4.84
CA TRP A 110 -15.84 7.03 -3.97
C TRP A 110 -16.88 5.93 -4.20
N GLU A 111 -17.20 5.62 -5.47
CA GLU A 111 -18.14 4.55 -5.84
C GLU A 111 -17.68 3.19 -5.31
N LEU A 112 -16.41 2.83 -5.52
CA LEU A 112 -15.87 1.55 -5.04
C LEU A 112 -15.96 1.44 -3.51
N LEU A 113 -15.53 2.46 -2.78
CA LEU A 113 -15.54 2.41 -1.31
C LEU A 113 -16.96 2.41 -0.73
N THR A 114 -17.85 3.23 -1.27
CA THR A 114 -19.15 3.49 -0.62
C THR A 114 -20.31 2.71 -1.21
N GLU A 115 -20.24 2.37 -2.50
CA GLU A 115 -21.32 1.65 -3.19
C GLU A 115 -21.00 0.17 -3.44
N VAL A 116 -19.74 -0.20 -3.64
CA VAL A 116 -19.36 -1.61 -3.78
C VAL A 116 -19.02 -2.22 -2.41
N TYR A 117 -18.05 -1.65 -1.70
CA TYR A 117 -17.66 -2.13 -0.37
C TYR A 117 -18.57 -1.68 0.77
N LYS A 118 -19.50 -0.76 0.50
CA LYS A 118 -20.49 -0.27 1.46
C LYS A 118 -19.87 0.30 2.75
N LEU A 119 -18.71 0.93 2.64
CA LEU A 119 -18.12 1.66 3.76
C LEU A 119 -19.03 2.83 4.17
N ASP A 120 -19.14 3.05 5.48
CA ASP A 120 -19.92 4.16 6.02
C ASP A 120 -19.30 5.51 5.61
N LYS A 121 -20.03 6.25 4.78
CA LYS A 121 -19.67 7.59 4.30
C LYS A 121 -19.32 8.56 5.44
N ASN A 122 -19.87 8.36 6.64
CA ASN A 122 -19.60 9.21 7.80
C ASN A 122 -18.26 8.95 8.48
N ARG A 123 -17.55 7.90 8.08
CA ARG A 123 -16.21 7.56 8.58
C ARG A 123 -15.11 7.97 7.62
N LEU A 124 -15.45 8.43 6.42
CA LEU A 124 -14.49 8.81 5.40
C LEU A 124 -14.10 10.28 5.55
N TYR A 125 -12.81 10.57 5.44
CA TYR A 125 -12.23 11.90 5.31
C TYR A 125 -11.35 11.91 4.06
N VAL A 126 -11.18 13.06 3.43
CA VAL A 126 -10.31 13.20 2.25
C VAL A 126 -9.37 14.37 2.43
N THR A 127 -8.13 14.24 1.95
CA THR A 127 -7.16 15.34 1.92
C THR A 127 -6.94 15.80 0.49
N ILE A 128 -6.67 17.09 0.27
CA ILE A 128 -6.25 17.63 -1.02
C ILE A 128 -5.00 18.48 -0.84
N PHE A 129 -4.24 18.66 -1.91
CA PHE A 129 -3.03 19.48 -1.87
C PHE A 129 -3.37 20.97 -1.65
N GLU A 130 -2.81 21.55 -0.59
CA GLU A 130 -3.04 22.95 -0.20
C GLU A 130 -2.26 23.96 -1.05
N GLY A 131 -1.31 23.48 -1.86
CA GLY A 131 -0.36 24.30 -2.59
C GLY A 131 1.01 24.38 -1.90
N ASP A 132 2.01 24.84 -2.64
CA ASP A 132 3.31 25.21 -2.10
C ASP A 132 3.80 26.48 -2.81
N ALA A 133 3.70 27.61 -2.10
CA ALA A 133 4.14 28.91 -2.61
C ALA A 133 5.64 28.96 -2.91
N LYS A 134 6.47 28.13 -2.26
CA LYS A 134 7.93 28.09 -2.51
C LYS A 134 8.27 27.51 -3.88
N GLU A 135 7.45 26.56 -4.35
CA GLU A 135 7.61 25.94 -5.67
C GLU A 135 6.63 26.49 -6.71
N GLY A 136 5.85 27.53 -6.35
CA GLY A 136 4.85 28.12 -7.25
C GLY A 136 3.70 27.17 -7.59
N LEU A 137 3.41 26.21 -6.72
CA LEU A 137 2.35 25.22 -6.92
C LEU A 137 1.05 25.72 -6.26
N PRO A 138 -0.05 25.87 -7.02
CA PRO A 138 -1.32 26.30 -6.46
C PRO A 138 -2.00 25.18 -5.67
N LYS A 139 -2.99 25.56 -4.85
CA LYS A 139 -3.94 24.63 -4.25
C LYS A 139 -4.68 23.83 -5.33
N ASP A 140 -4.95 22.56 -5.06
CA ASP A 140 -5.73 21.71 -5.97
C ASP A 140 -7.25 21.98 -5.89
N GLU A 141 -7.69 23.08 -6.52
CA GLU A 141 -9.11 23.48 -6.56
C GLU A 141 -10.00 22.53 -7.38
N GLU A 142 -9.40 21.80 -8.33
CA GLU A 142 -10.13 20.80 -9.12
C GLU A 142 -10.50 19.60 -8.25
N ALA A 143 -9.54 19.05 -7.48
CA ALA A 143 -9.83 17.98 -6.53
C ALA A 143 -10.84 18.42 -5.46
N PHE A 144 -10.72 19.64 -4.92
CA PHE A 144 -11.68 20.19 -3.97
C PHE A 144 -13.11 20.18 -4.54
N THR A 145 -13.25 20.66 -5.77
CA THR A 145 -14.53 20.78 -6.47
C THR A 145 -15.15 19.42 -6.76
N GLU A 146 -14.36 18.43 -7.18
CA GLU A 146 -14.84 17.08 -7.42
C GLU A 146 -15.25 16.37 -6.12
N TRP A 147 -14.48 16.49 -5.05
CA TRP A 147 -14.85 15.91 -3.75
C TRP A 147 -16.12 16.52 -3.17
N LYS A 148 -16.31 17.84 -3.28
CA LYS A 148 -17.50 18.54 -2.77
C LYS A 148 -18.81 18.03 -3.37
N LYS A 149 -18.78 17.31 -4.50
CA LYS A 149 -19.96 16.67 -5.10
C LYS A 149 -20.42 15.42 -4.35
N VAL A 150 -19.51 14.77 -3.61
CA VAL A 150 -19.75 13.43 -3.04
C VAL A 150 -19.55 13.35 -1.53
N ILE A 151 -18.81 14.28 -0.92
CA ILE A 151 -18.57 14.35 0.53
C ILE A 151 -18.82 15.77 1.07
N ALA A 152 -19.22 15.85 2.34
CA ALA A 152 -19.41 17.11 3.04
C ALA A 152 -18.09 17.89 3.14
N GLU A 153 -18.16 19.20 2.88
CA GLU A 153 -16.99 20.08 2.75
C GLU A 153 -16.06 20.07 3.96
N TYR A 154 -16.60 19.99 5.19
CA TYR A 154 -15.79 19.97 6.42
C TYR A 154 -14.95 18.69 6.59
N ARG A 155 -15.16 17.66 5.74
CA ARG A 155 -14.34 16.44 5.69
C ARG A 155 -13.32 16.47 4.53
N ILE A 156 -13.24 17.57 3.79
CA ILE A 156 -12.24 17.83 2.76
C ILE A 156 -11.15 18.69 3.42
N LEU A 157 -10.05 18.06 3.79
CA LEU A 157 -8.96 18.67 4.55
C LEU A 157 -7.84 19.15 3.61
N LEU A 158 -7.19 20.24 3.99
CA LEU A 158 -6.01 20.73 3.29
C LEU A 158 -4.78 19.99 3.83
N GLY A 159 -4.00 19.41 2.92
CA GLY A 159 -2.74 18.76 3.25
C GLY A 159 -1.56 19.41 2.56
N ASN A 160 -0.45 19.46 3.28
CA ASN A 160 0.78 20.10 2.85
C ASN A 160 1.51 19.27 1.79
N LYS A 161 2.66 19.77 1.30
CA LYS A 161 3.48 19.08 0.28
C LYS A 161 4.00 17.71 0.72
N LYS A 162 4.32 17.51 2.00
CA LYS A 162 4.82 16.22 2.50
C LYS A 162 3.78 15.12 2.30
N ASP A 163 2.51 15.44 2.51
CA ASP A 163 1.43 14.44 2.54
C ASP A 163 0.67 14.39 1.19
N ASN A 164 0.41 15.56 0.58
CA ASN A 164 -0.43 15.68 -0.62
C ASN A 164 0.32 16.06 -1.91
N PHE A 165 1.64 15.90 -1.95
CA PHE A 165 2.42 15.93 -3.19
C PHE A 165 3.31 14.69 -3.29
N TRP A 166 2.89 13.74 -4.11
CA TRP A 166 3.53 12.44 -4.18
C TRP A 166 4.69 12.42 -5.18
N GLU A 167 5.78 11.78 -4.80
CA GLU A 167 6.98 11.61 -5.63
C GLU A 167 7.56 10.20 -5.47
N MET A 168 7.85 9.52 -6.58
CA MET A 168 8.42 8.18 -6.61
C MET A 168 9.77 8.07 -5.89
N GLY A 169 10.57 9.13 -5.93
CA GLY A 169 11.92 9.22 -5.38
C GLY A 169 12.44 10.64 -5.51
N GLU A 170 13.77 10.81 -5.51
CA GLU A 170 14.41 12.13 -5.71
C GLU A 170 14.19 12.70 -7.11
N THR A 171 13.90 11.84 -8.09
CA THR A 171 13.58 12.22 -9.48
C THR A 171 12.47 11.33 -10.02
N GLY A 172 11.79 11.78 -11.08
CA GLY A 172 10.77 11.01 -11.79
C GLY A 172 9.37 11.63 -11.74
N PRO A 173 8.36 10.91 -12.25
CA PRO A 173 6.97 11.35 -12.27
C PRO A 173 6.45 11.67 -10.86
N CYS A 174 5.74 12.79 -10.75
CA CYS A 174 5.15 13.29 -9.51
C CYS A 174 3.96 14.22 -9.78
N GLY A 175 3.24 14.56 -8.72
CA GLY A 175 2.13 15.51 -8.78
C GLY A 175 1.37 15.66 -7.47
N PRO A 176 0.41 16.61 -7.42
CA PRO A 176 -0.51 16.71 -6.30
C PRO A 176 -1.33 15.43 -6.20
N CYS A 177 -1.72 15.07 -4.98
CA CYS A 177 -2.53 13.90 -4.74
C CYS A 177 -3.65 14.16 -3.72
N THR A 178 -4.64 13.28 -3.73
CA THR A 178 -5.71 13.26 -2.74
C THR A 178 -5.78 11.90 -2.08
N GLU A 179 -5.81 11.89 -0.75
CA GLU A 179 -5.86 10.66 0.03
C GLU A 179 -7.25 10.49 0.64
N ILE A 180 -7.66 9.23 0.76
CA ILE A 180 -8.89 8.83 1.43
C ILE A 180 -8.53 8.15 2.74
N HIS A 181 -9.09 8.66 3.82
CA HIS A 181 -8.85 8.25 5.20
C HIS A 181 -10.12 7.64 5.79
N VAL A 182 -9.98 6.63 6.64
CA VAL A 182 -11.10 5.98 7.35
C VAL A 182 -10.92 6.06 8.86
N ASP A 183 -11.94 6.57 9.53
CA ASP A 183 -12.05 6.58 10.98
C ASP A 183 -12.61 5.26 11.51
N CYS A 184 -11.70 4.40 11.98
CA CYS A 184 -11.99 3.07 12.52
C CYS A 184 -12.27 3.08 14.03
N ARG A 185 -12.24 4.25 14.68
CA ARG A 185 -12.52 4.39 16.11
C ARG A 185 -13.97 4.05 16.44
N THR A 186 -14.24 3.79 17.73
CA THR A 186 -15.61 3.60 18.19
C THR A 186 -16.43 4.88 18.04
N ASP A 187 -17.76 4.77 18.07
CA ASP A 187 -18.62 5.96 17.97
C ASP A 187 -18.46 6.89 19.19
N GLU A 188 -18.12 6.35 20.35
CA GLU A 188 -17.81 7.11 21.56
C GLU A 188 -16.54 7.95 21.38
N GLU A 189 -15.47 7.34 20.87
CA GLU A 189 -14.20 8.03 20.58
C GLU A 189 -14.37 9.13 19.52
N ARG A 190 -15.18 8.85 18.48
CA ARG A 190 -15.51 9.82 17.41
C ARG A 190 -16.31 11.01 17.92
N LYS A 191 -17.22 10.80 18.86
CA LYS A 191 -17.97 11.89 19.51
C LYS A 191 -17.09 12.74 20.42
N ALA A 192 -16.07 12.12 21.04
CA ALA A 192 -15.16 12.81 21.95
C ALA A 192 -14.12 13.68 21.22
N VAL A 193 -13.58 13.19 20.09
CA VAL A 193 -12.57 13.89 19.29
C VAL A 193 -12.94 13.79 17.82
N ASP A 194 -13.09 14.93 17.15
CA ASP A 194 -13.35 15.00 15.71
C ASP A 194 -12.22 14.31 14.93
N GLY A 195 -12.57 13.38 14.04
CA GLY A 195 -11.61 12.66 13.21
C GLY A 195 -10.79 13.58 12.30
N ALA A 196 -11.31 14.77 11.94
CA ALA A 196 -10.57 15.73 11.13
C ALA A 196 -9.23 16.15 11.76
N THR A 197 -9.13 16.17 13.09
CA THR A 197 -7.89 16.54 13.80
C THR A 197 -6.88 15.41 13.88
N LEU A 198 -7.25 14.19 13.45
CA LEU A 198 -6.41 12.99 13.53
C LEU A 198 -5.88 12.54 12.16
N VAL A 199 -6.43 13.05 11.06
CA VAL A 199 -5.93 12.77 9.71
C VAL A 199 -4.48 13.26 9.60
N ASN A 200 -3.60 12.43 9.06
CA ASN A 200 -2.15 12.69 8.93
C ASN A 200 -1.44 13.07 10.25
N ASN A 201 -1.94 12.59 11.39
CA ASN A 201 -1.36 12.79 12.72
C ASN A 201 -1.04 11.46 13.43
N ASP A 202 -0.64 10.44 12.66
CA ASP A 202 -0.14 9.13 13.14
C ASP A 202 -1.09 8.38 14.10
N HIS A 203 -2.40 8.66 14.04
CA HIS A 203 -3.38 7.96 14.89
C HIS A 203 -3.68 6.56 14.31
N PRO A 204 -3.50 5.45 15.05
CA PRO A 204 -3.53 4.09 14.50
C PRO A 204 -4.91 3.62 14.00
N GLN A 205 -5.98 4.32 14.39
CA GLN A 205 -7.35 4.08 13.95
C GLN A 205 -7.87 5.14 12.95
N MET A 206 -7.04 6.12 12.56
CA MET A 206 -7.33 7.02 11.44
C MET A 206 -6.40 6.64 10.29
N ILE A 207 -6.92 5.85 9.35
CA ILE A 207 -6.08 5.11 8.41
C ILE A 207 -6.21 5.70 7.02
N GLU A 208 -5.08 6.10 6.43
CA GLU A 208 -4.97 6.34 5.00
C GLU A 208 -5.13 5.00 4.26
N ILE A 209 -6.23 4.84 3.52
CA ILE A 209 -6.49 3.61 2.77
C ILE A 209 -6.11 3.72 1.30
N TRP A 210 -6.25 4.90 0.68
CA TRP A 210 -6.10 5.06 -0.75
C TRP A 210 -5.58 6.44 -1.13
N ASN A 211 -4.45 6.49 -1.83
CA ASN A 211 -3.91 7.71 -2.40
C ASN A 211 -4.17 7.77 -3.92
N ASN A 212 -4.69 8.88 -4.42
CA ASN A 212 -4.91 9.17 -5.83
C ASN A 212 -3.98 10.30 -6.25
N VAL A 213 -2.89 9.94 -6.94
CA VAL A 213 -1.87 10.85 -7.44
C VAL A 213 -2.24 11.32 -8.84
N PHE A 214 -2.22 12.63 -9.01
CA PHE A 214 -2.51 13.31 -10.26
C PHE A 214 -1.19 13.72 -10.90
N MET A 215 -0.58 12.77 -11.60
CA MET A 215 0.72 12.89 -12.22
C MET A 215 0.69 13.98 -13.30
N GLN A 216 1.44 15.05 -13.05
CA GLN A 216 1.49 16.25 -13.90
C GLN A 216 2.92 16.73 -14.16
N PHE A 217 3.88 16.28 -13.37
CA PHE A 217 5.27 16.75 -13.44
C PHE A 217 6.28 15.61 -13.41
N ASN A 218 7.49 15.92 -13.87
CA ASN A 218 8.70 15.13 -13.69
C ASN A 218 9.68 15.95 -12.84
N ARG A 219 10.10 15.39 -11.69
CA ARG A 219 11.13 15.98 -10.84
C ARG A 219 12.51 15.67 -11.44
N LEU A 220 13.27 16.72 -11.76
CA LEU A 220 14.63 16.61 -12.27
C LEU A 220 15.66 16.56 -11.13
N LYS A 221 16.89 16.17 -11.45
CA LYS A 221 18.00 16.05 -10.46
C LYS A 221 18.35 17.36 -9.76
N ASP A 222 18.09 18.49 -10.41
CA ASP A 222 18.31 19.83 -9.83
C ASP A 222 17.14 20.29 -8.94
N GLY A 223 16.12 19.43 -8.75
CA GLY A 223 14.93 19.69 -7.95
C GLY A 223 13.80 20.39 -8.72
N SER A 224 14.03 20.83 -9.96
CA SER A 224 13.00 21.51 -10.76
C SER A 224 11.87 20.56 -11.20
N LEU A 225 10.68 21.13 -11.39
CA LEU A 225 9.50 20.43 -11.92
C LEU A 225 9.32 20.75 -13.40
N GLN A 226 9.40 19.72 -14.24
CA GLN A 226 9.06 19.83 -15.65
C GLN A 226 7.64 19.27 -15.88
N PRO A 227 6.73 19.99 -16.56
CA PRO A 227 5.43 19.44 -16.93
C PRO A 227 5.56 18.18 -17.79
N LEU A 228 4.72 17.17 -17.51
CA LEU A 228 4.61 15.98 -18.33
C LEU A 228 3.89 16.28 -19.66
N PRO A 229 4.12 15.49 -20.73
CA PRO A 229 3.42 15.66 -22.01
C PRO A 229 1.91 15.46 -21.93
N SER A 230 1.43 14.76 -20.91
CA SER A 230 0.02 14.47 -20.66
C SER A 230 -0.24 14.37 -19.16
N GLN A 231 -1.50 14.50 -18.77
CA GLN A 231 -1.94 14.29 -17.39
C GLN A 231 -2.30 12.83 -17.19
N HIS A 232 -1.86 12.27 -16.07
CA HIS A 232 -2.04 10.85 -15.77
C HIS A 232 -2.60 10.66 -14.36
N VAL A 233 -3.22 9.51 -14.12
CA VAL A 233 -3.67 9.10 -12.79
C VAL A 233 -2.85 7.89 -12.36
N ASP A 234 -2.36 7.95 -11.12
CA ASP A 234 -1.74 6.85 -10.41
C ASP A 234 -2.42 6.69 -9.07
N THR A 235 -3.03 5.55 -8.78
CA THR A 235 -3.63 5.29 -7.48
C THR A 235 -2.97 4.11 -6.79
N GLY A 236 -2.95 4.15 -5.47
CA GLY A 236 -2.47 3.06 -4.63
C GLY A 236 -3.30 2.94 -3.37
N MET A 237 -4.01 1.82 -3.23
CA MET A 237 -4.75 1.45 -2.03
C MET A 237 -4.06 0.30 -1.31
N GLY A 238 -3.78 0.48 -0.02
CA GLY A 238 -3.19 -0.57 0.80
C GLY A 238 -4.19 -1.69 1.04
N PHE A 239 -3.98 -2.85 0.43
CA PHE A 239 -4.92 -3.97 0.48
C PHE A 239 -5.19 -4.44 1.92
N GLU A 240 -4.14 -4.64 2.71
CA GLU A 240 -4.23 -5.08 4.09
C GLU A 240 -5.03 -4.09 4.97
N ARG A 241 -4.85 -2.78 4.72
CA ARG A 241 -5.59 -1.72 5.40
C ARG A 241 -7.07 -1.74 4.99
N LEU A 242 -7.37 -1.90 3.70
CA LEU A 242 -8.74 -2.04 3.21
C LEU A 242 -9.44 -3.25 3.82
N VAL A 243 -8.78 -4.41 3.84
CA VAL A 243 -9.34 -5.63 4.43
C VAL A 243 -9.61 -5.44 5.92
N ARG A 244 -8.68 -4.80 6.65
CA ARG A 244 -8.89 -4.44 8.06
C ARG A 244 -10.16 -3.61 8.26
N VAL A 245 -10.36 -2.58 7.44
CA VAL A 245 -11.55 -1.71 7.50
C VAL A 245 -12.83 -2.51 7.23
N ILE A 246 -12.87 -3.26 6.12
CA ILE A 246 -14.06 -4.02 5.70
C ILE A 246 -14.43 -5.10 6.73
N GLN A 247 -13.42 -5.74 7.34
CA GLN A 247 -13.61 -6.77 8.36
C GLN A 247 -13.76 -6.21 9.78
N GLN A 248 -13.80 -4.87 9.93
CA GLN A 248 -13.97 -4.17 11.20
C GLN A 248 -12.93 -4.60 12.25
N LYS A 249 -11.66 -4.70 11.82
CA LYS A 249 -10.52 -5.05 12.67
C LYS A 249 -9.74 -3.81 13.08
N THR A 250 -9.04 -3.91 14.22
CA THR A 250 -8.17 -2.85 14.75
C THR A 250 -6.70 -3.02 14.36
N SER A 251 -6.37 -4.11 13.67
CA SER A 251 -5.03 -4.52 13.25
C SER A 251 -5.10 -5.22 11.90
N ASN A 252 -4.14 -4.96 11.02
CA ASN A 252 -4.05 -5.66 9.74
C ASN A 252 -3.81 -7.16 9.97
N TYR A 253 -3.05 -7.51 11.02
CA TYR A 253 -2.69 -8.88 11.38
C TYR A 253 -3.88 -9.73 11.88
N ASP A 254 -5.01 -9.08 12.18
CA ASP A 254 -6.22 -9.75 12.70
C ASP A 254 -7.19 -10.14 11.58
N THR A 255 -6.81 -9.89 10.34
CA THR A 255 -7.58 -10.21 9.13
C THR A 255 -7.26 -11.62 8.61
N ASP A 256 -8.08 -12.12 7.71
CA ASP A 256 -7.81 -13.37 6.99
C ASP A 256 -6.55 -13.31 6.09
N VAL A 257 -5.97 -12.12 5.87
CA VAL A 257 -4.66 -11.98 5.21
C VAL A 257 -3.54 -12.59 6.05
N PHE A 258 -3.60 -12.52 7.38
CA PHE A 258 -2.49 -12.96 8.25
C PHE A 258 -2.87 -14.07 9.23
N THR A 259 -4.14 -14.18 9.63
CA THR A 259 -4.57 -15.14 10.66
C THR A 259 -4.26 -16.59 10.28
N GLY A 260 -4.31 -16.95 8.99
CA GLY A 260 -3.89 -18.28 8.52
C GLY A 260 -2.39 -18.57 8.76
N THR A 261 -1.52 -17.60 8.47
CA THR A 261 -0.08 -17.71 8.71
C THR A 261 0.24 -17.67 10.21
N ILE A 262 -0.44 -16.82 10.98
CA ILE A 262 -0.30 -16.75 12.45
C ILE A 262 -0.70 -18.08 13.09
N ALA A 263 -1.81 -18.69 12.68
CA ALA A 263 -2.23 -20.00 13.17
C ALA A 263 -1.22 -21.11 12.84
N ALA A 264 -0.59 -21.05 11.65
CA ALA A 264 0.49 -21.98 11.32
C ALA A 264 1.71 -21.80 12.25
N ILE A 265 2.08 -20.56 12.57
CA ILE A 265 3.15 -20.27 13.54
C ILE A 265 2.77 -20.79 14.94
N GLU A 266 1.51 -20.65 15.36
CA GLU A 266 1.05 -21.17 16.66
C GLU A 266 1.24 -22.69 16.72
N ASN A 267 0.84 -23.40 15.66
CA ASN A 267 0.95 -24.84 15.58
C ASN A 267 2.40 -25.32 15.57
N ILE A 268 3.30 -24.65 14.83
CA ILE A 268 4.72 -25.02 14.76
C ILE A 268 5.43 -24.77 16.10
N THR A 269 5.12 -23.65 16.75
CA THR A 269 5.84 -23.21 17.96
C THR A 269 5.21 -23.66 19.27
N ASN A 270 3.96 -24.15 19.24
CA ASN A 270 3.12 -24.41 20.40
C ASN A 270 3.01 -23.18 21.33
N LYS A 271 3.06 -21.97 20.76
CA LYS A 271 2.81 -20.70 21.45
C LYS A 271 1.50 -20.11 20.94
N LYS A 272 0.91 -19.21 21.72
CA LYS A 272 -0.32 -18.50 21.34
C LYS A 272 -0.06 -17.04 21.04
N TYR A 273 -0.73 -16.56 19.99
CA TYR A 273 -0.85 -15.16 19.66
C TYR A 273 -1.93 -14.54 20.55
N ASP A 274 -1.52 -13.61 21.40
CA ASP A 274 -2.37 -13.01 22.43
C ASP A 274 -2.95 -11.64 22.03
N TYR A 275 -2.76 -11.22 20.77
CA TYR A 275 -3.22 -9.94 20.22
C TYR A 275 -2.68 -8.70 20.95
N SER A 276 -1.70 -8.86 21.83
CA SER A 276 -1.08 -7.77 22.60
C SER A 276 0.13 -7.17 21.89
N ASP A 277 0.84 -6.29 22.60
CA ASP A 277 2.16 -5.78 22.19
C ASP A 277 3.32 -6.44 22.94
N SER A 278 3.08 -7.63 23.49
CA SER A 278 4.14 -8.45 24.05
C SER A 278 5.19 -8.81 22.99
N LYS A 279 6.45 -9.00 23.40
CA LYS A 279 7.51 -9.43 22.46
C LYS A 279 7.17 -10.73 21.72
N LYS A 280 6.35 -11.58 22.34
CA LYS A 280 5.80 -12.79 21.72
C LYS A 280 4.83 -12.44 20.59
N ALA A 281 3.84 -11.58 20.85
CA ALA A 281 2.90 -11.12 19.84
C ALA A 281 3.60 -10.42 18.66
N ILE A 282 4.57 -9.54 18.97
CA ILE A 282 5.42 -8.90 17.97
C ILE A 282 6.15 -9.96 17.14
N ALA A 283 6.68 -11.03 17.75
CA ALA A 283 7.35 -12.10 17.02
C ALA A 283 6.41 -12.84 16.05
N PHE A 284 5.14 -13.09 16.42
CA PHE A 284 4.14 -13.62 15.48
C PHE A 284 3.94 -12.70 14.28
N ARG A 285 3.74 -11.39 14.53
CA ARG A 285 3.57 -10.39 13.46
C ARG A 285 4.79 -10.31 12.54
N VAL A 286 5.99 -10.25 13.12
CA VAL A 286 7.26 -10.22 12.36
C VAL A 286 7.42 -11.46 11.49
N LEU A 287 7.09 -12.66 11.98
CA LEU A 287 7.20 -13.89 11.18
C LEU A 287 6.18 -13.92 10.04
N ALA A 288 4.93 -13.55 10.32
CA ALA A 288 3.86 -13.55 9.33
C ALA A 288 4.12 -12.53 8.20
N ASP A 289 4.73 -11.39 8.53
CA ASP A 289 5.18 -10.41 7.55
C ASP A 289 6.42 -10.89 6.78
N HIS A 290 7.49 -11.25 7.49
CA HIS A 290 8.79 -11.50 6.86
C HIS A 290 8.78 -12.73 5.96
N ILE A 291 7.96 -13.75 6.25
CA ILE A 291 7.85 -14.90 5.35
C ILE A 291 7.30 -14.49 3.98
N ARG A 292 6.37 -13.53 3.90
CA ARG A 292 5.85 -13.02 2.61
C ARG A 292 6.97 -12.36 1.82
N ALA A 293 7.66 -11.39 2.45
CA ALA A 293 8.77 -10.67 1.82
C ALA A 293 9.88 -11.61 1.32
N ILE A 294 10.33 -12.55 2.16
CA ILE A 294 11.40 -13.49 1.81
C ILE A 294 10.97 -14.40 0.65
N SER A 295 9.76 -14.95 0.71
CA SER A 295 9.30 -15.95 -0.26
C SER A 295 9.11 -15.34 -1.64
N PHE A 296 8.41 -14.20 -1.74
CA PHE A 296 8.19 -13.53 -3.02
C PHE A 296 9.48 -13.01 -3.62
N THR A 297 10.40 -12.48 -2.80
CA THR A 297 11.66 -11.99 -3.35
C THR A 297 12.54 -13.12 -3.90
N ILE A 298 12.50 -14.31 -3.27
CA ILE A 298 13.17 -15.51 -3.80
C ILE A 298 12.47 -16.02 -5.06
N ALA A 299 11.14 -16.06 -5.08
CA ALA A 299 10.34 -16.47 -6.24
C ALA A 299 10.60 -15.57 -7.46
N ASP A 300 10.77 -14.26 -7.24
CA ASP A 300 11.16 -13.28 -8.26
C ASP A 300 12.64 -13.36 -8.66
N GLY A 301 13.38 -14.36 -8.14
CA GLY A 301 14.72 -14.71 -8.55
C GLY A 301 15.84 -13.96 -7.83
N GLN A 302 15.55 -13.26 -6.72
CA GLN A 302 16.57 -12.59 -5.92
C GLN A 302 16.87 -13.38 -4.63
N LEU A 303 18.04 -14.02 -4.62
CA LEU A 303 18.52 -14.78 -3.47
C LEU A 303 19.19 -13.89 -2.40
N PRO A 304 19.18 -14.31 -1.12
CA PRO A 304 19.96 -13.66 -0.07
C PRO A 304 21.46 -13.63 -0.37
N SER A 305 22.11 -12.48 -0.22
CA SER A 305 23.54 -12.28 -0.55
C SER A 305 24.23 -11.33 0.44
N ASN A 306 25.51 -11.01 0.21
CA ASN A 306 26.28 -10.04 1.00
C ASN A 306 26.15 -8.59 0.52
N THR A 307 25.47 -8.33 -0.60
CA THR A 307 25.42 -7.02 -1.26
C THR A 307 24.03 -6.69 -1.82
N GLY A 308 23.73 -5.41 -2.01
CA GLY A 308 22.51 -4.93 -2.68
C GLY A 308 21.21 -5.50 -2.11
N ALA A 309 20.25 -5.80 -2.99
CA ALA A 309 18.94 -6.36 -2.62
C ALA A 309 19.06 -7.68 -1.83
N GLY A 310 20.01 -8.54 -2.22
CA GLY A 310 20.31 -9.78 -1.52
C GLY A 310 20.72 -9.59 -0.05
N TYR A 311 21.45 -8.52 0.27
CA TYR A 311 21.80 -8.20 1.66
C TYR A 311 20.58 -7.80 2.49
N VAL A 312 19.67 -7.02 1.90
CA VAL A 312 18.44 -6.60 2.58
C VAL A 312 17.54 -7.81 2.88
N ILE A 313 17.35 -8.72 1.92
CA ILE A 313 16.57 -9.95 2.14
C ILE A 313 17.23 -10.83 3.21
N ARG A 314 18.57 -10.92 3.20
CA ARG A 314 19.31 -11.63 4.25
C ARG A 314 19.04 -11.01 5.63
N ARG A 315 18.98 -9.68 5.75
CA ARG A 315 18.64 -9.00 7.00
C ARG A 315 17.23 -9.34 7.47
N ILE A 316 16.24 -9.30 6.59
CA ILE A 316 14.84 -9.67 6.88
C ILE A 316 14.79 -11.13 7.38
N LEU A 317 15.44 -12.06 6.67
CA LEU A 317 15.53 -13.45 7.08
C LEU A 317 16.17 -13.61 8.47
N ARG A 318 17.33 -12.96 8.71
CA ARG A 318 17.99 -13.01 10.02
C ARG A 318 17.16 -12.39 11.14
N ARG A 319 16.40 -11.32 10.84
CA ARG A 319 15.46 -10.70 11.78
C ARG A 319 14.38 -11.72 12.15
N ALA A 320 13.72 -12.34 11.18
CA ALA A 320 12.72 -13.38 11.43
C ALA A 320 13.28 -14.54 12.30
N VAL A 321 14.50 -15.01 11.98
CA VAL A 321 15.21 -16.04 12.77
C VAL A 321 15.42 -15.61 14.21
N ARG A 322 15.92 -14.39 14.43
CA ARG A 322 16.13 -13.84 15.77
C ARG A 322 14.82 -13.80 16.57
N TYR A 323 13.71 -13.36 15.96
CA TYR A 323 12.44 -13.21 16.68
C TYR A 323 11.85 -14.55 17.13
N TYR A 324 11.79 -15.57 16.26
CA TYR A 324 11.28 -16.87 16.70
C TYR A 324 12.22 -17.53 17.71
N TYR A 325 13.54 -17.35 17.56
CA TYR A 325 14.53 -17.92 18.47
C TYR A 325 14.45 -17.29 19.85
N SER A 326 14.35 -15.97 19.94
CA SER A 326 14.41 -15.23 21.21
C SER A 326 13.06 -15.16 21.93
N TYR A 327 11.94 -15.06 21.21
CA TYR A 327 10.65 -14.72 21.81
C TYR A 327 9.59 -15.81 21.71
N LEU A 328 9.75 -16.76 20.76
CA LEU A 328 8.89 -17.94 20.67
C LEU A 328 9.58 -19.21 21.19
N ASP A 329 10.84 -19.12 21.59
CA ASP A 329 11.67 -20.22 22.10
C ASP A 329 11.74 -21.43 21.16
N TYR A 330 11.68 -21.17 19.85
CA TYR A 330 11.78 -22.21 18.83
C TYR A 330 13.21 -22.25 18.27
N LYS A 331 13.85 -23.42 18.26
CA LYS A 331 15.29 -23.56 17.95
C LYS A 331 15.61 -24.30 16.65
N GLN A 332 14.58 -24.65 15.88
CA GLN A 332 14.72 -25.35 14.58
C GLN A 332 14.47 -24.38 13.41
N PRO A 333 14.88 -24.74 12.17
CA PRO A 333 14.51 -23.97 10.97
C PRO A 333 12.98 -23.90 10.81
N LEU A 334 12.39 -22.72 10.99
CA LEU A 334 10.93 -22.54 11.00
C LEU A 334 10.37 -22.05 9.65
N LEU A 335 11.04 -21.11 9.00
CA LEU A 335 10.46 -20.33 7.89
C LEU A 335 10.00 -21.20 6.71
N HIS A 336 10.78 -22.21 6.32
CA HIS A 336 10.39 -23.11 5.23
C HIS A 336 9.13 -23.93 5.53
N GLN A 337 8.81 -24.16 6.82
CA GLN A 337 7.60 -24.88 7.22
C GLN A 337 6.32 -24.04 7.01
N LEU A 338 6.45 -22.72 6.87
CA LEU A 338 5.33 -21.81 6.57
C LEU A 338 5.02 -21.74 5.07
N LEU A 339 5.96 -22.15 4.20
CA LEU A 339 5.81 -22.02 2.75
C LEU A 339 4.56 -22.71 2.18
N PRO A 340 4.19 -23.95 2.57
CA PRO A 340 3.01 -24.59 2.01
C PRO A 340 1.71 -23.81 2.30
N THR A 341 1.59 -23.25 3.51
CA THR A 341 0.45 -22.40 3.89
C THR A 341 0.43 -21.13 3.07
N LEU A 342 1.59 -20.49 2.90
CA LEU A 342 1.73 -19.25 2.14
C LEU A 342 1.44 -19.47 0.64
N ALA A 343 2.01 -20.50 0.02
CA ALA A 343 1.81 -20.80 -1.40
C ALA A 343 0.32 -21.05 -1.71
N LYS A 344 -0.36 -21.83 -0.86
CA LYS A 344 -1.81 -22.06 -0.97
C LYS A 344 -2.62 -20.77 -0.84
N GLN A 345 -2.24 -19.87 0.06
CA GLN A 345 -2.93 -18.59 0.24
C GLN A 345 -2.88 -17.70 -1.01
N PHE A 346 -1.78 -17.75 -1.76
CA PHE A 346 -1.52 -16.88 -2.91
C PHE A 346 -1.71 -17.56 -4.27
N GLU A 347 -2.14 -18.82 -4.32
CA GLU A 347 -2.16 -19.66 -5.53
C GLU A 347 -2.93 -19.04 -6.72
N ASN A 348 -3.96 -18.25 -6.43
CA ASN A 348 -4.84 -17.62 -7.43
C ASN A 348 -4.50 -16.16 -7.71
N VAL A 349 -3.46 -15.60 -7.06
CA VAL A 349 -3.10 -14.17 -7.15
C VAL A 349 -1.65 -14.00 -7.60
N PHE A 350 -0.73 -14.73 -6.96
CA PHE A 350 0.69 -14.72 -7.26
C PHE A 350 1.19 -16.17 -7.37
N PRO A 351 0.96 -16.83 -8.52
CA PRO A 351 1.22 -18.26 -8.70
C PRO A 351 2.70 -18.63 -8.68
N GLU A 352 3.61 -17.67 -8.75
CA GLU A 352 5.07 -17.87 -8.72
C GLU A 352 5.61 -18.45 -7.40
N LEU A 353 4.79 -18.57 -6.35
CA LEU A 353 5.15 -19.26 -5.11
C LEU A 353 4.96 -20.79 -5.16
N ILE A 354 4.31 -21.34 -6.20
CA ILE A 354 3.97 -22.77 -6.31
C ILE A 354 5.11 -23.59 -6.91
#